data_AF-A0A7S2M604-F1
#
_entry.id   AF-A0A7S2M604-F1
#
_cell.length_a   1.000
_cell.length_b   1.000
_cell.length_c   1.000
_cell.angle_alpha   90.00
_cell.angle_beta   90.00
_cell.angle_gamma   90.00
#
_symmetry.space_group_name_H-M   'P 1'
#
loop_
_entity.id
_entity.type
_entity.pdbx_description
1 polymer ?
#
loop_
_entity_poly.entity_id
_entity_poly.type
_entity_poly.pdbx_seq_one_letter_code
_entity_poly.pdbx_strand_id
1 'polypeptide(L)'
;EYLEYCRARFLQREMWWKGLETNTLDECIENSLRSVDQLCFSSQYYMLSTLHVNAIVYLVLGIVMMARAKYNAFGDPAMSSIIMIILLCTIVVKLVLTRIAMIVGLWSIRHEKRRWHDKIHADGEPQLDQWSHEQSTGHDEYKLEGRMTSDAFRYKFLRYNRSWIIEQLPNMLTPRMTQRSRPYIMNQLARILGSIDADVSSDSEADDAPDFDVPAMNASTRAMIRMWYGEAGRLLRLSGLVEPIIQQSRDDVCQFCLGRGSLRVETCFSVEEMNRQFIVEYPECKDDIDQVQWKIFWQRTQKYSTICMECLQKRAKEKYEGIIDDDRSSDDADSLGDLVTSELDSVKSTILSTWYSQARASLNG
;
A
#
# COMPACT_ATOMS: atom_id res chain seq x y z
N GLU A 1 0.06 2.83 -20.96
CA GLU A 1 0.84 1.59 -21.18
C GLU A 1 2.34 1.76 -21.00
N TYR A 2 3.12 2.31 -21.94
CA TYR A 2 4.60 2.35 -21.79
C TYR A 2 5.09 3.19 -20.59
N LEU A 3 4.54 4.39 -20.36
CA LEU A 3 4.91 5.21 -19.21
C LEU A 3 4.50 4.58 -17.86
N GLU A 4 3.45 3.78 -17.84
CA GLU A 4 3.04 3.02 -16.66
C GLU A 4 4.01 1.87 -16.38
N TYR A 5 4.49 1.20 -17.43
CA TYR A 5 5.59 0.24 -17.34
C TYR A 5 6.88 0.89 -16.80
N CYS A 6 7.28 2.05 -17.32
CA CYS A 6 8.42 2.80 -16.78
C CYS A 6 8.23 3.18 -15.31
N ARG A 7 7.03 3.63 -14.92
CA ARG A 7 6.68 3.93 -13.53
C ARG A 7 6.81 2.71 -12.63
N ALA A 8 6.29 1.56 -13.05
CA ALA A 8 6.42 0.31 -12.33
C ALA A 8 7.89 -0.09 -12.14
N ARG A 9 8.71 -0.01 -13.20
CA ARG A 9 10.15 -0.30 -13.16
C ARG A 9 10.94 0.66 -12.27
N PHE A 10 10.52 1.92 -12.16
CA PHE A 10 11.13 2.90 -11.25
C PHE A 10 10.75 2.64 -9.78
N LEU A 11 9.51 2.24 -9.52
CA LEU A 11 9.04 1.86 -8.18
C LEU A 11 9.71 0.57 -7.68
N GLN A 12 10.00 -0.35 -8.60
CA GLN A 12 10.64 -1.64 -8.34
C GLN A 12 12.19 -1.59 -8.41
N ARG A 13 12.80 -0.40 -8.36
CA ARG A 13 14.25 -0.27 -8.42
C ARG A 13 14.95 -0.88 -7.20
N GLU A 14 16.13 -1.43 -7.41
CA GLU A 14 16.96 -2.07 -6.38
C GLU A 14 17.96 -1.09 -5.78
N MET A 15 18.41 -0.14 -6.59
CA MET A 15 19.40 0.85 -6.19
C MET A 15 18.74 2.21 -5.95
N TRP A 16 19.35 2.99 -5.05
CA TRP A 16 18.92 4.36 -4.76
C TRP A 16 18.86 5.20 -6.04
N TRP A 17 19.86 5.03 -6.90
CA TRP A 17 19.95 5.65 -8.21
C TRP A 17 19.74 4.63 -9.32
N LYS A 18 18.70 4.81 -10.14
CA LYS A 18 18.29 3.85 -11.17
C LYS A 18 19.38 3.63 -12.23
N GLY A 19 20.14 4.66 -12.56
CA GLY A 19 21.22 4.58 -13.55
C GLY A 19 22.46 3.77 -13.11
N LEU A 20 22.52 3.30 -11.86
CA LEU A 20 23.61 2.44 -11.38
C LEU A 20 23.30 0.95 -11.52
N GLU A 21 22.09 0.59 -11.98
CA GLU A 21 21.70 -0.81 -12.17
C GLU A 21 22.29 -1.35 -13.47
N THR A 22 23.20 -2.33 -13.40
CA THR A 22 23.94 -2.81 -14.57
C THR A 22 23.19 -3.84 -15.42
N ASN A 23 22.18 -4.52 -14.85
CA ASN A 23 21.50 -5.67 -15.49
C ASN A 23 20.04 -5.39 -15.89
N THR A 24 19.63 -4.13 -16.03
CA THR A 24 18.22 -3.78 -16.29
C THR A 24 17.98 -3.14 -17.67
N LEU A 25 18.91 -3.33 -18.60
CA LEU A 25 18.78 -2.79 -19.96
C LEU A 25 17.82 -3.68 -20.76
N ASP A 26 16.76 -3.08 -21.27
CA ASP A 26 15.76 -3.79 -22.07
C ASP A 26 16.34 -4.08 -23.47
N GLU A 27 16.53 -5.35 -23.79
CA GLU A 27 17.10 -5.77 -25.07
C GLU A 27 16.14 -5.57 -26.25
N CYS A 28 14.84 -5.39 -25.99
CA CYS A 28 13.86 -5.12 -27.02
C CYS A 28 13.95 -3.68 -27.57
N ILE A 29 14.66 -2.80 -26.87
CA ILE A 29 14.87 -1.41 -27.28
C ILE A 29 16.16 -1.29 -28.12
N GLU A 30 16.17 -0.36 -29.07
CA GLU A 30 17.36 -0.04 -29.86
C GLU A 30 18.55 0.32 -28.96
N ASN A 31 19.75 -0.22 -29.26
CA ASN A 31 20.96 -0.06 -28.45
C ASN A 31 21.28 1.39 -28.05
N SER A 32 21.01 2.34 -28.96
CA SER A 32 21.24 3.78 -28.75
C SER A 32 20.35 4.39 -27.66
N LEU A 33 19.15 3.83 -27.46
CA LEU A 33 18.12 4.36 -26.57
C LEU A 33 18.06 3.66 -25.21
N ARG A 34 18.67 2.47 -25.07
CA ARG A 34 18.62 1.66 -23.82
C ARG A 34 19.12 2.42 -22.59
N SER A 35 20.18 3.20 -22.72
CA SER A 35 20.77 3.97 -21.62
C SER A 35 19.88 5.10 -21.12
N VAL A 36 19.14 5.73 -22.04
CA VAL A 36 18.16 6.78 -21.73
C VAL A 36 16.92 6.15 -21.10
N ASP A 37 16.45 5.04 -21.69
CA ASP A 37 15.31 4.31 -21.17
C ASP A 37 15.56 3.77 -19.76
N GLN A 38 16.78 3.33 -19.43
CA GLN A 38 17.14 2.81 -18.10
C GLN A 38 16.68 3.70 -16.95
N LEU A 39 16.64 5.03 -17.13
CA LEU A 39 16.22 6.01 -16.12
C LEU A 39 14.69 6.13 -15.96
N CYS A 40 13.91 5.35 -16.73
CA CYS A 40 12.46 5.20 -16.65
C CYS A 40 11.65 6.50 -16.80
N PHE A 41 12.20 7.56 -17.43
CA PHE A 41 11.57 8.89 -17.43
C PHE A 41 11.16 9.35 -16.01
N SER A 42 11.92 8.92 -15.01
CA SER A 42 11.64 9.20 -13.61
C SER A 42 12.07 10.62 -13.22
N SER A 43 11.80 11.03 -11.98
CA SER A 43 12.31 12.30 -11.46
C SER A 43 13.85 12.39 -11.52
N GLN A 44 14.57 11.26 -11.45
CA GLN A 44 16.03 11.22 -11.62
C GLN A 44 16.45 11.56 -13.07
N TYR A 45 15.69 11.09 -14.06
CA TYR A 45 15.90 11.43 -15.47
C TYR A 45 15.74 12.93 -15.72
N TYR A 46 14.64 13.53 -15.24
CA TYR A 46 14.39 14.96 -15.42
C TYR A 46 15.43 15.82 -14.72
N MET A 47 15.86 15.46 -13.51
CA MET A 47 16.95 16.17 -12.83
C MET A 47 18.25 16.14 -13.65
N LEU A 48 18.64 14.96 -14.15
CA LEU A 48 19.86 14.82 -14.95
C LEU A 48 19.77 15.65 -16.25
N SER A 49 18.62 15.61 -16.91
CA SER A 49 18.36 16.39 -18.13
C SER A 49 18.46 17.90 -17.86
N THR A 50 17.82 18.40 -16.80
CA THR A 50 17.93 19.80 -16.40
C THR A 50 19.36 20.21 -16.08
N LEU A 51 20.11 19.38 -15.36
CA LEU A 51 21.52 19.66 -15.03
C LEU A 51 22.37 19.70 -16.30
N HIS A 52 22.18 18.75 -17.22
CA HIS A 52 22.93 18.65 -18.46
C HIS A 52 22.69 19.87 -19.38
N VAL A 53 21.43 20.25 -19.59
CA VAL A 53 21.08 21.41 -20.42
C VAL A 53 21.66 22.69 -19.82
N ASN A 54 21.50 22.90 -18.50
CA ASN A 54 22.08 24.07 -17.84
C ASN A 54 23.61 24.09 -17.92
N ALA A 55 24.28 22.95 -17.76
CA ALA A 55 25.73 22.85 -17.87
C ALA A 55 26.24 23.26 -19.26
N ILE A 56 25.57 22.82 -20.33
CA ILE A 56 25.92 23.22 -21.70
C ILE A 56 25.70 24.73 -21.90
N VAL A 57 24.57 25.27 -21.41
CA VAL A 57 24.28 26.70 -21.52
C VAL A 57 25.35 27.54 -20.81
N TYR A 58 25.72 27.18 -19.57
CA TYR A 58 26.78 27.88 -18.83
C TYR A 58 28.17 27.72 -19.45
N LEU A 59 28.48 26.55 -20.04
CA LEU A 59 29.72 26.34 -20.76
C LEU A 59 29.84 27.26 -21.97
N VAL A 60 28.79 27.30 -22.82
CA VAL A 60 28.75 28.17 -24.00
C VAL A 60 28.82 29.63 -23.58
N LEU A 61 28.09 30.03 -22.55
CA LEU A 61 28.15 31.39 -21.99
C LEU A 61 29.56 31.74 -21.54
N GLY A 62 30.25 30.83 -20.82
CA GLY A 62 31.63 31.01 -20.38
C GLY A 62 32.60 31.20 -21.55
N ILE A 63 32.48 30.39 -22.61
CA ILE A 63 33.29 30.53 -23.82
C ILE A 63 33.06 31.89 -24.50
N VAL A 64 31.79 32.31 -24.62
CA VAL A 64 31.43 33.61 -25.22
C VAL A 64 31.98 34.78 -24.39
N MET A 65 31.94 34.69 -23.06
CA MET A 65 32.51 35.72 -22.18
C MET A 65 34.02 35.84 -22.36
N MET A 66 34.75 34.72 -22.40
CA MET A 66 36.20 34.70 -22.63
C MET A 66 36.56 35.25 -24.02
N ALA A 67 35.80 34.87 -25.06
CA ALA A 67 36.00 35.37 -26.42
C ALA A 67 35.75 36.88 -26.53
N ARG A 68 34.71 37.41 -25.87
CA ARG A 68 34.42 38.86 -25.82
C ARG A 68 35.51 39.63 -25.07
N ALA A 69 36.06 39.06 -24.00
CA ALA A 69 37.15 39.64 -23.25
C ALA A 69 38.52 39.53 -23.95
N LYS A 70 38.60 38.87 -25.11
CA LYS A 70 39.86 38.53 -25.81
C LYS A 70 40.86 37.82 -24.90
N TYR A 71 40.34 37.01 -23.98
CA TYR A 71 41.14 36.33 -22.97
C TYR A 71 41.81 35.07 -23.55
N ASN A 72 43.11 34.89 -23.29
CA ASN A 72 43.86 33.71 -23.72
C ASN A 72 43.98 32.68 -22.58
N ALA A 73 43.08 31.70 -22.56
CA ALA A 73 43.03 30.68 -21.52
C ALA A 73 44.27 29.76 -21.47
N PHE A 74 44.96 29.54 -22.59
CA PHE A 74 46.16 28.68 -22.63
C PHE A 74 47.45 29.42 -22.27
N GLY A 75 47.42 30.75 -22.28
CA GLY A 75 48.56 31.60 -21.93
C GLY A 75 48.60 32.00 -20.46
N ASP A 76 47.55 31.74 -19.69
CA ASP A 76 47.48 32.08 -18.27
C ASP A 76 47.89 30.88 -17.38
N PRO A 77 48.99 31.00 -16.61
CA PRO A 77 49.39 29.98 -15.64
C PRO A 77 48.33 29.71 -14.56
N ALA A 78 47.52 30.71 -14.20
CA ALA A 78 46.51 30.59 -13.15
C ALA A 78 45.30 29.74 -13.57
N MET A 79 45.03 29.59 -14.87
CA MET A 79 43.93 28.76 -15.38
C MET A 79 44.01 27.31 -14.91
N SER A 80 45.21 26.73 -14.87
CA SER A 80 45.41 25.36 -14.39
C SER A 80 44.97 25.21 -12.92
N SER A 81 45.30 26.19 -12.08
CA SER A 81 44.94 26.20 -10.66
C SER A 81 43.44 26.43 -10.45
N ILE A 82 42.85 27.33 -11.25
CA ILE A 82 41.40 27.60 -11.21
C ILE A 82 40.61 26.34 -11.58
N ILE A 83 41.00 25.62 -12.64
CA ILE A 83 40.35 24.37 -13.04
C ILE A 83 40.42 23.34 -11.90
N MET A 84 41.57 23.17 -11.26
CA MET A 84 41.73 22.24 -10.14
C MET A 84 40.85 22.61 -8.94
N ILE A 85 40.76 23.90 -8.60
CA ILE A 85 39.87 24.37 -7.53
C ILE A 85 38.40 24.12 -7.88
N ILE A 86 37.98 24.41 -9.11
CA ILE A 86 36.61 24.16 -9.56
C ILE A 86 36.29 22.66 -9.49
N LEU A 87 37.19 21.79 -9.96
CA LEU A 87 37.01 20.34 -9.86
C LEU A 87 36.86 19.89 -8.40
N LEU A 88 37.72 20.38 -7.50
CA LEU A 88 37.62 20.09 -6.07
C LEU A 88 36.26 20.56 -5.50
N CYS A 89 35.85 21.78 -5.82
CA CYS A 89 34.56 22.32 -5.39
C CYS A 89 33.39 21.46 -5.90
N THR A 90 33.42 21.00 -7.15
CA THR A 90 32.35 20.14 -7.70
C THR A 90 32.26 18.79 -6.98
N ILE A 91 33.39 18.19 -6.61
CA ILE A 91 33.44 16.94 -5.83
C ILE A 91 32.82 17.16 -4.43
N VAL A 92 33.21 18.24 -3.76
CA VAL A 92 32.67 18.59 -2.43
C VAL A 92 31.17 18.87 -2.51
N VAL A 93 30.73 19.68 -3.47
CA VAL A 93 29.31 20.00 -3.67
C VAL A 93 28.51 18.73 -3.95
N LYS A 94 29.01 17.83 -4.81
CA LYS A 94 28.37 16.53 -5.08
C LYS A 94 28.23 15.70 -3.80
N LEU A 95 29.28 15.59 -2.99
CA LEU A 95 29.26 14.84 -1.73
C LEU A 95 28.23 15.43 -0.75
N VAL A 96 28.24 16.75 -0.58
CA VAL A 96 27.31 17.45 0.34
C VAL A 96 25.87 17.25 -0.13
N LEU A 97 25.56 17.50 -1.40
CA LEU A 97 24.20 17.32 -1.94
C LEU A 97 23.72 15.87 -1.83
N THR A 98 24.60 14.90 -2.07
CA THR A 98 24.27 13.47 -1.93
C THR A 98 23.96 13.12 -0.48
N ARG A 99 24.74 13.66 0.48
CA ARG A 99 24.50 13.46 1.92
C ARG A 99 23.17 14.08 2.35
N ILE A 100 22.89 15.31 1.91
CA ILE A 100 21.60 15.97 2.18
C ILE A 100 20.45 15.17 1.59
N ALA A 101 20.57 14.70 0.35
CA ALA A 101 19.54 13.89 -0.30
C ALA A 101 19.24 12.59 0.48
N MET A 102 20.28 11.93 1.02
CA MET A 102 20.10 10.75 1.87
C MET A 102 19.40 11.08 3.20
N ILE A 103 19.74 12.20 3.85
CA ILE A 103 19.11 12.62 5.11
C ILE A 103 17.63 12.95 4.92
N VAL A 104 17.28 13.63 3.82
CA VAL A 104 15.90 13.96 3.46
C VAL A 104 15.13 12.71 3.00
N GLY A 105 15.81 11.58 2.78
CA GLY A 105 15.19 10.37 2.23
C GLY A 105 14.73 10.54 0.77
N LEU A 106 15.33 11.50 0.05
CA LEU A 106 15.03 11.77 -1.35
C LEU A 106 15.39 10.53 -2.19
N TRP A 107 14.40 9.98 -2.88
CA TRP A 107 14.49 8.70 -3.61
C TRP A 107 14.82 7.47 -2.75
N SER A 108 14.49 7.48 -1.46
CA SER A 108 14.50 6.25 -0.64
C SER A 108 13.66 5.15 -1.29
N ILE A 109 14.12 3.90 -1.13
CA ILE A 109 13.45 2.73 -1.71
C ILE A 109 12.37 2.30 -0.72
N ARG A 110 11.10 2.47 -1.10
CA ARG A 110 9.94 2.17 -0.24
C ARG A 110 9.66 0.66 -0.11
N HIS A 111 10.32 -0.18 -0.91
CA HIS A 111 10.12 -1.63 -0.94
C HIS A 111 11.43 -2.36 -0.67
N GLU A 112 11.50 -2.98 0.51
CA GLU A 112 12.64 -3.79 0.91
C GLU A 112 12.44 -5.25 0.45
N LYS A 113 13.51 -5.83 -0.13
CA LYS A 113 13.76 -7.27 -0.40
C LYS A 113 13.01 -7.93 -1.57
N ARG A 114 13.55 -7.74 -2.78
CA ARG A 114 13.49 -8.73 -3.87
C ARG A 114 14.84 -9.38 -4.25
N ARG A 115 15.91 -9.07 -3.52
CA ARG A 115 17.29 -9.59 -3.67
C ARG A 115 17.44 -11.12 -3.68
N TRP A 116 16.35 -11.87 -3.48
CA TRP A 116 16.30 -13.33 -3.57
C TRP A 116 15.89 -13.83 -4.97
N HIS A 117 15.17 -13.03 -5.77
CA HIS A 117 14.86 -13.35 -7.17
C HIS A 117 16.12 -13.23 -8.06
N ASP A 118 17.01 -12.27 -7.79
CA ASP A 118 18.21 -12.07 -8.62
C ASP A 118 19.22 -13.19 -8.48
N LYS A 119 19.24 -13.90 -7.34
CA LYS A 119 20.04 -15.13 -7.22
C LYS A 119 19.47 -16.27 -8.08
N ILE A 120 18.16 -16.31 -8.31
CA ILE A 120 17.53 -17.31 -9.17
C ILE A 120 17.80 -17.02 -10.64
N HIS A 121 17.88 -15.74 -11.04
CA HIS A 121 18.21 -15.36 -12.42
C HIS A 121 19.72 -15.36 -12.70
N ALA A 122 20.58 -15.10 -11.71
CA ALA A 122 22.04 -15.18 -11.85
C ALA A 122 22.54 -16.63 -12.04
N ASP A 123 21.81 -17.61 -11.50
CA ASP A 123 22.06 -19.04 -11.73
C ASP A 123 21.49 -19.53 -13.10
N GLY A 124 21.02 -18.59 -13.94
CA GLY A 124 20.37 -18.85 -15.22
C GLY A 124 18.91 -19.27 -15.04
N GLU A 125 18.01 -18.71 -15.84
CA GLU A 125 16.67 -19.31 -15.94
C GLU A 125 16.85 -20.77 -16.40
N PRO A 126 16.33 -21.77 -15.66
CA PRO A 126 16.38 -23.13 -16.13
C PRO A 126 15.64 -23.18 -17.46
N GLN A 127 16.38 -23.43 -18.55
CA GLN A 127 15.82 -23.68 -19.88
C GLN A 127 14.98 -24.95 -19.82
N LEU A 128 13.74 -24.82 -19.37
CA LEU A 128 12.76 -25.90 -19.24
C LEU A 128 12.52 -26.62 -20.58
N ASP A 129 12.76 -25.95 -21.71
CA ASP A 129 12.63 -26.55 -23.04
C ASP A 129 13.77 -27.53 -23.39
N GLN A 130 14.95 -27.40 -22.77
CA GLN A 130 16.09 -28.30 -22.98
C GLN A 130 16.10 -29.50 -22.02
N TRP A 131 15.26 -29.47 -20.98
CA TRP A 131 15.11 -30.57 -20.00
C TRP A 131 14.30 -31.76 -20.54
N SER A 132 13.70 -31.62 -21.72
CA SER A 132 12.99 -32.72 -22.38
C SER A 132 13.95 -33.75 -23.01
N HIS A 133 15.23 -33.40 -23.21
CA HIS A 133 16.17 -34.25 -23.94
C HIS A 133 17.52 -34.52 -23.25
N GLU A 134 17.88 -33.82 -22.18
CA GLU A 134 19.08 -34.16 -21.40
C GLU A 134 18.71 -35.14 -20.28
N GLN A 135 19.17 -36.38 -20.39
CA GLN A 135 18.94 -37.44 -19.43
C GLN A 135 19.59 -37.08 -18.08
N SER A 136 18.79 -36.56 -17.15
CA SER A 136 19.14 -36.28 -15.75
C SER A 136 19.88 -37.49 -15.15
N THR A 137 21.12 -37.27 -14.71
CA THR A 137 21.80 -38.24 -13.85
C THR A 137 21.21 -38.08 -12.45
N GLY A 138 20.57 -39.13 -11.93
CA GLY A 138 19.68 -39.08 -10.75
C GLY A 138 20.31 -38.61 -9.42
N HIS A 139 21.57 -38.19 -9.39
CA HIS A 139 22.19 -37.63 -8.19
C HIS A 139 21.82 -36.17 -7.94
N ASP A 140 21.72 -35.34 -8.98
CA ASP A 140 21.36 -33.92 -8.83
C ASP A 140 19.86 -33.73 -8.62
N GLU A 141 19.04 -34.61 -9.21
CA GLU A 141 17.61 -34.72 -8.93
C GLU A 141 17.36 -35.08 -7.46
N TYR A 142 18.12 -36.02 -6.89
CA TYR A 142 18.03 -36.39 -5.48
C TYR A 142 18.40 -35.24 -4.52
N LYS A 143 19.41 -34.42 -4.86
CA LYS A 143 19.79 -33.25 -4.04
C LYS A 143 18.75 -32.14 -4.11
N LEU A 144 18.16 -31.91 -5.28
CA LEU A 144 17.06 -30.94 -5.44
C LEU A 144 15.81 -31.42 -4.71
N GLU A 145 15.44 -32.70 -4.85
CA GLU A 145 14.32 -33.33 -4.17
C GLU A 145 14.49 -33.31 -2.64
N GLY A 146 15.72 -33.52 -2.14
CA GLY A 146 16.08 -33.36 -0.74
C GLY A 146 15.92 -31.93 -0.22
N ARG A 147 16.16 -30.91 -1.06
CA ARG A 147 15.93 -29.50 -0.69
C ARG A 147 14.46 -29.10 -0.82
N MET A 148 13.73 -29.66 -1.80
CA MET A 148 12.29 -29.47 -1.98
C MET A 148 11.46 -30.13 -0.88
N THR A 149 11.95 -31.20 -0.26
CA THR A 149 11.32 -31.86 0.88
C THR A 149 11.64 -31.20 2.22
N SER A 150 12.57 -30.22 2.26
CA SER A 150 12.85 -29.48 3.49
C SER A 150 11.62 -28.70 3.96
N ASP A 151 11.28 -28.85 5.25
CA ASP A 151 10.06 -28.26 5.82
C ASP A 151 10.05 -26.74 5.71
N ALA A 152 11.22 -26.11 5.83
CA ALA A 152 11.39 -24.67 5.66
C ALA A 152 11.05 -24.19 4.24
N PHE A 153 11.48 -24.94 3.21
CA PHE A 153 11.16 -24.61 1.81
C PHE A 153 9.69 -24.83 1.52
N ARG A 154 9.11 -25.96 1.96
CA ARG A 154 7.68 -26.28 1.81
C ARG A 154 6.81 -25.20 2.43
N TYR A 155 7.12 -24.77 3.65
CA TYR A 155 6.37 -23.75 4.37
C TYR A 155 6.39 -22.42 3.63
N LYS A 156 7.58 -21.97 3.21
CA LYS A 156 7.76 -20.69 2.52
C LYS A 156 7.09 -20.70 1.13
N PHE A 157 7.22 -21.82 0.40
CA PHE A 157 6.57 -22.02 -0.89
C PHE A 157 5.04 -21.98 -0.78
N LEU A 158 4.46 -22.69 0.20
CA LEU A 158 3.01 -22.72 0.43
C LEU A 158 2.45 -21.35 0.84
N ARG A 159 3.19 -20.59 1.64
CA ARG A 159 2.75 -19.26 2.11
C ARG A 159 2.74 -18.23 0.98
N TYR A 160 3.79 -18.18 0.16
CA TYR A 160 3.92 -17.21 -0.93
C TYR A 160 3.01 -17.52 -2.11
N ASN A 161 2.87 -18.80 -2.47
CA ASN A 161 2.05 -19.21 -3.60
C ASN A 161 0.61 -19.56 -3.20
N ARG A 162 0.18 -19.22 -1.97
CA ARG A 162 -1.12 -19.65 -1.42
C ARG A 162 -2.30 -19.30 -2.32
N SER A 163 -2.38 -18.06 -2.78
CA SER A 163 -3.46 -17.59 -3.66
C SER A 163 -3.46 -18.36 -4.98
N TRP A 164 -2.29 -18.46 -5.61
CA TRP A 164 -2.11 -19.20 -6.87
C TRP A 164 -2.45 -20.68 -6.72
N ILE A 165 -2.01 -21.34 -5.64
CA ILE A 165 -2.32 -22.75 -5.36
C ILE A 165 -3.82 -22.93 -5.15
N ILE A 166 -4.49 -22.03 -4.43
CA ILE A 166 -5.95 -22.09 -4.22
C ILE A 166 -6.70 -21.92 -5.55
N GLU A 167 -6.25 -21.00 -6.41
CA GLU A 167 -6.84 -20.71 -7.71
C GLU A 167 -6.62 -21.85 -8.72
N GLN A 168 -5.46 -22.50 -8.69
CA GLN A 168 -5.10 -23.61 -9.59
C GLN A 168 -5.42 -24.99 -9.02
N LEU A 169 -5.82 -25.08 -7.74
CA LEU A 169 -6.25 -26.33 -7.08
C LEU A 169 -7.30 -27.12 -7.88
N PRO A 170 -8.35 -26.47 -8.46
CA PRO A 170 -9.36 -27.19 -9.24
C PRO A 170 -8.80 -27.83 -10.52
N ASN A 171 -7.73 -27.24 -11.06
CA ASN A 171 -7.08 -27.68 -12.30
C ASN A 171 -6.00 -28.74 -12.05
N MET A 172 -5.34 -28.68 -10.87
CA MET A 172 -4.34 -29.68 -10.46
C MET A 172 -4.94 -31.01 -9.99
N LEU A 173 -6.18 -31.00 -9.50
CA LEU A 173 -6.87 -32.23 -9.12
C LEU A 173 -7.47 -32.88 -10.37
N THR A 174 -6.88 -34.01 -10.79
CA THR A 174 -7.33 -34.81 -11.93
C THR A 174 -8.86 -35.05 -11.89
N PRO A 175 -9.61 -34.96 -13.01
CA PRO A 175 -11.08 -34.99 -13.03
C PRO A 175 -11.74 -36.19 -12.34
N ARG A 176 -11.01 -37.31 -12.17
CA ARG A 176 -11.48 -38.50 -11.43
C ARG A 176 -11.54 -38.31 -9.91
N MET A 177 -10.72 -37.42 -9.34
CA MET A 177 -10.69 -37.14 -7.89
C MET A 177 -11.68 -36.01 -7.50
N THR A 178 -11.94 -35.07 -8.41
CA THR A 178 -12.81 -33.91 -8.18
C THR A 178 -14.30 -34.22 -8.14
N GLN A 179 -14.78 -35.34 -8.70
CA GLN A 179 -16.22 -35.66 -8.69
C GLN A 179 -16.73 -36.19 -7.35
N ARG A 180 -15.88 -36.80 -6.50
CA ARG A 180 -16.36 -37.52 -5.30
C ARG A 180 -16.05 -36.84 -3.97
N SER A 181 -15.07 -35.95 -3.89
CA SER A 181 -14.57 -35.41 -2.61
C SER A 181 -14.27 -33.91 -2.61
N ARG A 182 -14.75 -33.15 -3.61
CA ARG A 182 -14.49 -31.71 -3.79
C ARG A 182 -14.67 -30.86 -2.51
N PRO A 183 -15.78 -30.92 -1.78
CA PRO A 183 -15.94 -30.08 -0.57
C PRO A 183 -15.07 -30.57 0.60
N TYR A 184 -14.79 -31.88 0.67
CA TYR A 184 -14.04 -32.48 1.77
C TYR A 184 -12.54 -32.17 1.66
N ILE A 185 -11.95 -32.34 0.48
CA ILE A 185 -10.52 -32.03 0.23
C ILE A 185 -10.26 -30.53 0.38
N MET A 186 -11.18 -29.69 -0.11
CA MET A 186 -11.03 -28.23 -0.01
C MET A 186 -11.10 -27.74 1.44
N ASN A 187 -12.03 -28.29 2.25
CA ASN A 187 -12.10 -27.97 3.68
C ASN A 187 -10.90 -28.51 4.47
N GLN A 188 -10.42 -29.71 4.13
CA GLN A 188 -9.28 -30.30 4.83
C GLN A 188 -7.96 -29.57 4.50
N LEU A 189 -7.77 -29.14 3.25
CA LEU A 189 -6.62 -28.31 2.84
C LEU A 189 -6.71 -26.89 3.40
N ALA A 190 -7.90 -26.28 3.43
CA ALA A 190 -8.09 -24.98 4.08
C ALA A 190 -7.79 -25.05 5.59
N ARG A 191 -8.14 -26.16 6.25
CA ARG A 191 -7.82 -26.39 7.67
C ARG A 191 -6.32 -26.58 7.91
N ILE A 192 -5.61 -27.30 7.04
CA ILE A 192 -4.15 -27.49 7.12
C ILE A 192 -3.41 -26.18 6.85
N LEU A 193 -3.87 -25.39 5.87
CA LEU A 193 -3.31 -24.07 5.57
C LEU A 193 -3.64 -23.03 6.65
N GLY A 194 -4.73 -23.22 7.40
CA GLY A 194 -5.08 -22.37 8.54
C GLY A 194 -4.39 -22.77 9.86
N SER A 195 -4.06 -24.05 10.06
CA SER A 195 -3.34 -24.52 11.26
C SER A 195 -1.85 -24.14 11.26
N ILE A 196 -1.30 -23.78 10.10
CA ILE A 196 0.08 -23.32 9.92
C ILE A 196 0.36 -22.00 10.66
N ASP A 197 -0.67 -21.20 10.99
CA ASP A 197 -0.52 -19.93 11.72
C ASP A 197 -0.35 -20.12 13.25
N ALA A 198 -0.53 -21.33 13.81
CA ALA A 198 -0.51 -21.53 15.27
C ALA A 198 0.86 -21.89 15.86
N ASP A 199 1.77 -22.49 15.08
CA ASP A 199 3.00 -23.12 15.60
C ASP A 199 4.31 -22.47 15.08
N VAL A 200 4.32 -21.16 14.81
CA VAL A 200 5.57 -20.42 14.54
C VAL A 200 5.84 -19.41 15.65
N SER A 201 6.03 -19.94 16.85
CA SER A 201 6.83 -19.33 17.90
C SER A 201 8.16 -20.09 17.95
N SER A 202 9.28 -19.35 18.05
CA SER A 202 10.66 -19.84 18.18
C SER A 202 11.36 -20.23 16.87
N ASP A 203 12.10 -19.28 16.26
CA ASP A 203 13.55 -19.20 16.49
C ASP A 203 14.15 -18.01 15.72
N SER A 204 14.96 -17.27 16.46
CA SER A 204 15.51 -15.96 16.18
C SER A 204 16.97 -16.06 15.78
N GLU A 205 17.35 -15.51 14.63
CA GLU A 205 18.69 -14.92 14.37
C GLU A 205 18.59 -13.84 13.28
N ALA A 206 18.76 -12.57 13.67
CA ALA A 206 19.48 -11.53 12.93
C ALA A 206 19.25 -10.16 13.61
N ASP A 207 20.26 -9.75 14.38
CA ASP A 207 20.44 -8.40 14.93
C ASP A 207 20.42 -7.32 13.81
N ASP A 208 20.04 -6.10 14.20
CA ASP A 208 20.08 -4.84 13.42
C ASP A 208 18.83 -4.43 12.60
N ALA A 209 17.63 -4.79 13.03
CA ALA A 209 16.45 -3.93 12.80
C ALA A 209 16.24 -3.03 14.03
N PRO A 210 15.91 -1.73 13.88
CA PRO A 210 15.40 -0.97 15.01
C PRO A 210 14.11 -1.65 15.43
N ASP A 211 14.18 -2.37 16.56
CA ASP A 211 13.06 -3.03 17.17
C ASP A 211 12.02 -1.95 17.45
N PHE A 212 10.92 -1.96 16.68
CA PHE A 212 9.72 -1.26 17.10
C PHE A 212 9.16 -2.08 18.24
N ASP A 213 9.82 -1.94 19.39
CA ASP A 213 9.42 -2.52 20.64
C ASP A 213 8.05 -1.91 20.94
N VAL A 214 6.98 -2.64 20.59
CA VAL A 214 5.63 -2.23 20.93
C VAL A 214 5.63 -2.22 22.44
N PRO A 215 5.60 -1.04 23.10
CA PRO A 215 5.82 -0.98 24.53
C PRO A 215 4.81 -1.90 25.18
N ALA A 216 5.27 -2.76 26.11
CA ALA A 216 4.40 -3.71 26.80
C ALA A 216 3.14 -2.96 27.26
N MET A 217 2.01 -3.27 26.61
CA MET A 217 0.79 -2.50 26.77
C MET A 217 0.43 -2.44 28.25
N ASN A 218 0.31 -1.21 28.77
CA ASN A 218 -0.12 -0.99 30.15
C ASN A 218 -1.42 -1.77 30.44
N ALA A 219 -1.61 -2.23 31.67
CA ALA A 219 -2.78 -3.05 32.03
C ALA A 219 -4.10 -2.34 31.68
N SER A 220 -4.13 -1.00 31.80
CA SER A 220 -5.24 -0.15 31.39
C SER A 220 -5.46 -0.12 29.87
N THR A 221 -4.41 -0.01 29.05
CA THR A 221 -4.56 -0.02 27.58
C THR A 221 -5.02 -1.37 27.06
N ARG A 222 -4.52 -2.46 27.65
CA ARG A 222 -5.01 -3.81 27.36
C ARG A 222 -6.47 -4.02 27.78
N ALA A 223 -6.90 -3.44 28.90
CA ALA A 223 -8.31 -3.47 29.32
C ALA A 223 -9.20 -2.69 28.34
N MET A 224 -8.80 -1.49 27.93
CA MET A 224 -9.52 -0.69 26.94
C MET A 224 -9.67 -1.42 25.60
N ILE A 225 -8.58 -2.02 25.09
CA ILE A 225 -8.61 -2.76 23.83
C ILE A 225 -9.54 -3.98 23.91
N ARG A 226 -9.56 -4.70 25.04
CA ARG A 226 -10.50 -5.81 25.25
C ARG A 226 -11.95 -5.32 25.30
N MET A 227 -12.21 -4.18 25.95
CA MET A 227 -13.55 -3.59 25.97
C MET A 227 -13.99 -3.17 24.57
N TRP A 228 -13.14 -2.48 23.80
CA TRP A 228 -13.44 -2.07 22.42
C TRP A 228 -13.64 -3.27 21.51
N TYR A 229 -12.83 -4.32 21.65
CA TYR A 229 -13.00 -5.55 20.89
C TYR A 229 -14.35 -6.23 21.21
N GLY A 230 -14.72 -6.27 22.49
CA GLY A 230 -16.03 -6.77 22.93
C GLY A 230 -17.19 -5.96 22.35
N GLU A 231 -17.13 -4.64 22.45
CA GLU A 231 -18.15 -3.73 21.94
C GLU A 231 -18.28 -3.82 20.41
N ALA A 232 -17.16 -3.80 19.68
CA ALA A 232 -17.14 -3.96 18.23
C ALA A 232 -17.71 -5.33 17.81
N GLY A 233 -17.34 -6.40 18.51
CA GLY A 233 -17.88 -7.74 18.29
C GLY A 233 -19.40 -7.80 18.52
N ARG A 234 -19.91 -7.12 19.56
CA ARG A 234 -21.34 -6.98 19.82
C ARG A 234 -22.04 -6.22 18.70
N LEU A 235 -21.52 -5.06 18.29
CA LEU A 235 -22.10 -4.25 17.22
C LEU A 235 -22.16 -5.02 15.89
N LEU A 236 -21.13 -5.79 15.55
CA LEU A 236 -21.11 -6.64 14.35
C LEU A 236 -22.18 -7.76 14.39
N ARG A 237 -22.40 -8.35 15.56
CA ARG A 237 -23.47 -9.35 15.74
C ARG A 237 -24.85 -8.70 15.60
N LEU A 238 -25.06 -7.55 16.25
CA LEU A 238 -26.30 -6.79 16.16
C LEU A 238 -26.59 -6.32 14.73
N SER A 239 -25.57 -5.84 14.01
CA SER A 239 -25.73 -5.44 12.60
C SER A 239 -26.11 -6.64 11.74
N GLY A 240 -25.48 -7.80 11.95
CA GLY A 240 -25.80 -9.03 11.22
C GLY A 240 -27.25 -9.50 11.40
N LEU A 241 -27.85 -9.28 12.58
CA LEU A 241 -29.25 -9.67 12.84
C LEU A 241 -30.27 -8.80 12.10
N VAL A 242 -29.91 -7.56 11.80
CA VAL A 242 -30.84 -6.54 11.29
C VAL A 242 -30.61 -6.23 9.81
N GLU A 243 -29.44 -6.54 9.27
CA GLU A 243 -29.14 -6.46 7.83
C GLU A 243 -30.27 -6.98 6.92
N PRO A 244 -30.89 -8.16 7.15
CA PRO A 244 -32.01 -8.61 6.33
C PRO A 244 -33.26 -7.71 6.46
N ILE A 245 -33.52 -7.13 7.63
CA ILE A 245 -34.64 -6.21 7.87
C ILE A 245 -34.40 -4.89 7.12
N ILE A 246 -33.17 -4.39 7.13
CA ILE A 246 -32.77 -3.19 6.39
C ILE A 246 -32.96 -3.41 4.89
N GLN A 247 -32.49 -4.54 4.36
CA GLN A 247 -32.64 -4.86 2.94
C GLN A 247 -34.10 -5.08 2.52
N GLN A 248 -34.93 -5.63 3.40
CA GLN A 248 -36.36 -5.81 3.17
C GLN A 248 -37.11 -4.47 3.10
N SER A 249 -36.67 -3.45 3.84
CA SER A 249 -37.29 -2.12 3.87
C SER A 249 -36.95 -1.22 2.67
N ARG A 250 -36.42 -1.78 1.58
CA ARG A 250 -36.03 -1.03 0.38
C ARG A 250 -37.25 -0.69 -0.48
N ASP A 251 -37.44 0.59 -0.76
CA ASP A 251 -38.45 1.06 -1.71
C ASP A 251 -38.02 0.86 -3.17
N ASP A 252 -38.97 0.87 -4.10
CA ASP A 252 -38.72 0.74 -5.54
C ASP A 252 -38.21 2.02 -6.21
N VAL A 253 -38.25 3.15 -5.48
CA VAL A 253 -37.87 4.48 -5.98
C VAL A 253 -37.06 5.24 -4.94
N CYS A 254 -36.12 6.07 -5.42
CA CYS A 254 -35.40 7.02 -4.58
C CYS A 254 -36.36 8.08 -4.04
N GLN A 255 -36.33 8.34 -2.73
CA GLN A 255 -37.19 9.34 -2.08
C GLN A 255 -36.85 10.79 -2.50
N PHE A 256 -35.66 11.05 -3.04
CA PHE A 256 -35.19 12.39 -3.41
C PHE A 256 -35.34 12.72 -4.90
N CYS A 257 -34.97 11.80 -5.79
CA CYS A 257 -34.98 12.04 -7.25
C CYS A 257 -35.99 11.17 -8.01
N LEU A 258 -36.72 10.28 -7.32
CA LEU A 258 -37.65 9.31 -7.92
C LEU A 258 -36.99 8.34 -8.94
N GLY A 259 -35.66 8.33 -9.00
CA GLY A 259 -34.88 7.42 -9.83
C GLY A 259 -34.97 5.97 -9.34
N ARG A 260 -34.80 5.02 -10.26
CA ARG A 260 -34.84 3.57 -9.99
C ARG A 260 -33.47 2.90 -10.05
N GLY A 261 -32.41 3.66 -10.36
CA GLY A 261 -31.05 3.16 -10.51
C GLY A 261 -30.30 3.10 -9.19
N SER A 262 -29.66 1.96 -8.90
CA SER A 262 -28.74 1.72 -7.77
C SER A 262 -29.21 2.31 -6.43
N LEU A 263 -30.24 1.68 -5.86
CA LEU A 263 -30.88 2.10 -4.61
C LEU A 263 -30.22 1.45 -3.40
N ARG A 264 -29.97 2.26 -2.36
CA ARG A 264 -29.50 1.84 -1.05
C ARG A 264 -30.46 2.32 0.03
N VAL A 265 -30.64 1.52 1.07
CA VAL A 265 -31.41 1.91 2.25
C VAL A 265 -30.48 2.54 3.27
N GLU A 266 -30.83 3.75 3.72
CA GLU A 266 -30.19 4.41 4.85
C GLU A 266 -31.05 4.29 6.10
N THR A 267 -30.38 3.99 7.19
CA THR A 267 -30.93 3.90 8.54
C THR A 267 -30.80 5.26 9.23
N CYS A 268 -31.87 5.79 9.79
CA CYS A 268 -31.85 7.10 10.48
C CYS A 268 -30.94 7.11 11.72
N PHE A 269 -31.01 6.08 12.56
CA PHE A 269 -30.10 5.88 13.69
C PHE A 269 -29.03 4.85 13.36
N SER A 270 -27.80 5.07 13.88
CA SER A 270 -26.70 4.11 13.75
C SER A 270 -26.94 2.89 14.66
N VAL A 271 -26.31 1.75 14.33
CA VAL A 271 -26.40 0.53 15.15
C VAL A 271 -25.88 0.77 16.57
N GLU A 272 -24.88 1.65 16.74
CA GLU A 272 -24.33 2.02 18.04
C GLU A 272 -25.32 2.80 18.90
N GLU A 273 -25.98 3.81 18.34
CA GLU A 273 -26.98 4.60 19.07
C GLU A 273 -28.19 3.75 19.45
N MET A 274 -28.61 2.87 18.55
CA MET A 274 -29.68 1.91 18.81
C MET A 274 -29.30 0.89 19.89
N ASN A 275 -28.05 0.42 19.91
CA ASN A 275 -27.54 -0.46 20.96
C ASN A 275 -27.55 0.25 22.32
N ARG A 276 -27.16 1.53 22.36
CA ARG A 276 -27.19 2.35 23.60
C ARG A 276 -28.62 2.47 24.13
N GLN A 277 -29.58 2.81 23.27
CA GLN A 277 -30.99 2.93 23.67
C GLN A 277 -31.58 1.59 24.11
N PHE A 278 -31.21 0.50 23.43
CA PHE A 278 -31.65 -0.85 23.79
C PHE A 278 -31.13 -1.31 25.14
N ILE A 279 -29.86 -1.02 25.49
CA ILE A 279 -29.30 -1.34 26.81
C ILE A 279 -29.99 -0.54 27.94
N VAL A 280 -30.43 0.68 27.65
CA VAL A 280 -31.17 1.51 28.63
C VAL A 280 -32.58 0.93 28.87
N GLU A 281 -33.25 0.44 27.83
CA GLU A 281 -34.60 -0.12 27.95
C GLU A 281 -34.60 -1.56 28.48
N TYR A 282 -33.59 -2.37 28.13
CA TYR A 282 -33.45 -3.77 28.53
C TYR A 282 -32.05 -4.03 29.14
N PRO A 283 -31.82 -3.62 30.41
CA PRO A 283 -30.54 -3.80 31.08
C PRO A 283 -30.08 -5.26 31.17
N GLU A 284 -31.02 -6.20 31.23
CA GLU A 284 -30.78 -7.65 31.24
C GLU A 284 -30.09 -8.17 29.97
N CYS A 285 -30.24 -7.48 28.84
CA CYS A 285 -29.65 -7.85 27.55
C CYS A 285 -28.28 -7.19 27.30
N LYS A 286 -27.65 -6.65 28.35
CA LYS A 286 -26.33 -6.02 28.26
C LYS A 286 -25.20 -7.02 28.00
N ASP A 287 -25.26 -8.19 28.62
CA ASP A 287 -24.22 -9.22 28.47
C ASP A 287 -24.65 -10.30 27.45
N ASP A 288 -25.91 -10.73 27.49
CA ASP A 288 -26.48 -11.70 26.56
C ASP A 288 -27.53 -11.07 25.64
N ILE A 289 -27.30 -11.19 24.33
CA ILE A 289 -28.17 -10.56 23.31
C ILE A 289 -29.38 -11.47 23.04
N ASP A 290 -30.57 -11.05 23.45
CA ASP A 290 -31.82 -11.63 22.94
C ASP A 290 -32.08 -11.12 21.51
N GLN A 291 -31.87 -12.02 20.54
CA GLN A 291 -32.01 -11.72 19.12
C GLN A 291 -33.44 -11.32 18.73
N VAL A 292 -34.45 -11.84 19.42
CA VAL A 292 -35.85 -11.60 19.08
C VAL A 292 -36.24 -10.21 19.58
N GLN A 293 -35.91 -9.90 20.82
CA GLN A 293 -36.19 -8.58 21.41
C GLN A 293 -35.45 -7.47 20.65
N TRP A 294 -34.18 -7.69 20.27
CA TRP A 294 -33.42 -6.73 19.48
C TRP A 294 -34.10 -6.42 18.13
N LYS A 295 -34.60 -7.44 17.42
CA LYS A 295 -35.30 -7.24 16.14
C LYS A 295 -36.61 -6.46 16.30
N ILE A 296 -37.38 -6.77 17.34
CA ILE A 296 -38.65 -6.08 17.64
C ILE A 296 -38.37 -4.60 18.00
N PHE A 297 -37.40 -4.37 18.88
CA PHE A 297 -36.97 -3.03 19.26
C PHE A 297 -36.50 -2.24 18.04
N TRP A 298 -35.68 -2.86 17.19
CA TRP A 298 -35.20 -2.23 15.96
C TRP A 298 -36.34 -1.80 15.04
N GLN A 299 -37.28 -2.70 14.74
CA GLN A 299 -38.40 -2.39 13.85
C GLN A 299 -39.32 -1.29 14.40
N ARG A 300 -39.45 -1.19 15.72
CA ARG A 300 -40.28 -0.17 16.38
C ARG A 300 -39.65 1.23 16.33
N THR A 301 -38.33 1.32 16.52
CA THR A 301 -37.64 2.59 16.71
C THR A 301 -36.99 3.11 15.42
N GLN A 302 -36.62 2.22 14.50
CA GLN A 302 -35.89 2.58 13.30
C GLN A 302 -36.79 3.18 12.20
N LYS A 303 -36.25 4.18 11.49
CA LYS A 303 -36.79 4.70 10.23
C LYS A 303 -35.83 4.45 9.09
N TYR A 304 -36.38 4.17 7.91
CA TYR A 304 -35.65 3.82 6.70
C TYR A 304 -35.91 4.85 5.60
N SER A 305 -34.87 5.20 4.86
CA SER A 305 -34.94 6.08 3.69
C SER A 305 -34.21 5.45 2.52
N THR A 306 -34.88 5.31 1.38
CA THR A 306 -34.27 4.75 0.17
C THR A 306 -33.68 5.87 -0.69
N ILE A 307 -32.38 5.81 -0.95
CA ILE A 307 -31.63 6.82 -1.73
C ILE A 307 -30.83 6.16 -2.86
N CYS A 308 -30.76 6.82 -4.03
CA CYS A 308 -29.89 6.37 -5.12
C CYS A 308 -28.44 6.83 -4.90
N MET A 309 -27.49 6.12 -5.50
CA MET A 309 -26.06 6.44 -5.41
C MET A 309 -25.72 7.88 -5.88
N GLU A 310 -26.40 8.41 -6.89
CA GLU A 310 -26.17 9.76 -7.38
C GLU A 310 -26.61 10.83 -6.37
N CYS A 311 -27.78 10.66 -5.74
CA CYS A 311 -28.24 11.55 -4.67
C CYS A 311 -27.35 11.43 -3.43
N LEU A 312 -26.86 10.23 -3.12
CA LEU A 312 -25.94 10.01 -2.02
C LEU A 312 -24.62 10.75 -2.22
N GLN A 313 -24.03 10.66 -3.42
CA GLN A 313 -22.81 11.38 -3.78
C GLN A 313 -23.02 12.89 -3.76
N LYS A 314 -24.15 13.39 -4.27
CA LYS A 314 -24.48 14.80 -4.25
C LYS A 314 -24.57 15.34 -2.82
N ARG A 315 -25.28 14.63 -1.93
CA ARG A 315 -25.39 15.00 -0.50
C ARG A 315 -24.03 14.94 0.21
N ALA A 316 -23.19 13.97 -0.13
CA ALA A 316 -21.84 13.87 0.43
C ALA A 316 -20.95 15.05 -0.01
N LYS A 317 -21.08 15.50 -1.26
CA LYS A 317 -20.38 16.67 -1.80
C LYS A 317 -20.86 17.97 -1.15
N GLU A 318 -22.17 18.17 -1.01
CA GLU A 318 -22.75 19.35 -0.33
C GLU A 318 -22.31 19.44 1.14
N LYS A 319 -22.24 18.30 1.85
CA LYS A 319 -21.70 18.26 3.22
C LYS A 319 -20.22 18.65 3.28
N TYR A 320 -19.44 18.28 2.27
CA TYR A 320 -18.02 18.61 2.20
C TYR A 320 -17.79 20.10 1.90
N GLU A 321 -18.55 20.66 0.94
CA GLU A 321 -18.51 22.09 0.61
C GLU A 321 -18.94 22.96 1.80
N GLY A 322 -19.96 22.54 2.56
CA GLY A 322 -20.38 23.23 3.79
C GLY A 322 -19.34 23.21 4.92
N ILE A 323 -18.52 22.15 5.03
CA ILE A 323 -17.42 22.07 6.02
C ILE A 323 -16.28 23.02 5.63
N ILE A 324 -15.99 23.16 4.32
CA ILE A 324 -14.96 24.09 3.82
C ILE A 324 -15.36 25.56 4.06
N ASP A 325 -16.64 25.88 3.96
CA ASP A 325 -17.13 27.24 4.21
C ASP A 325 -17.11 27.61 5.70
N ASP A 326 -17.33 26.66 6.62
CA ASP A 326 -17.23 26.88 8.08
C ASP A 326 -15.77 27.06 8.55
N ASP A 327 -14.80 26.35 7.98
CA ASP A 327 -13.37 26.49 8.32
C ASP A 327 -12.71 27.75 7.73
N ARG A 328 -13.42 28.51 6.87
CA ARG A 328 -12.96 29.83 6.39
C ARG A 328 -13.31 30.99 7.32
N SER A 329 -13.94 30.71 8.46
CA SER A 329 -14.31 31.68 9.48
C SER A 329 -13.48 31.53 10.75
N SER A 330 -12.18 31.85 10.70
CA SER A 330 -11.40 32.48 11.79
C SER A 330 -9.92 32.61 11.43
N ASP A 331 -9.52 33.83 11.08
CA ASP A 331 -8.27 34.57 11.36
C ASP A 331 -6.93 33.89 11.74
N ASP A 332 -6.63 32.64 11.36
CA ASP A 332 -5.26 32.09 11.49
C ASP A 332 -4.86 31.28 10.25
N ALA A 333 -4.87 31.96 9.10
CA ALA A 333 -4.16 31.51 7.91
C ALA A 333 -2.68 31.86 8.07
N ASP A 334 -1.85 30.86 8.40
CA ASP A 334 -0.70 30.49 7.57
C ASP A 334 0.16 29.40 8.24
N SER A 335 0.53 28.39 7.44
CA SER A 335 1.79 27.64 7.54
C SER A 335 1.83 26.19 8.08
N LEU A 336 0.73 25.49 8.39
CA LEU A 336 0.86 24.07 8.83
C LEU A 336 -0.16 23.04 8.32
N GLY A 337 -1.14 23.44 7.49
CA GLY A 337 -2.18 22.52 7.00
C GLY A 337 -1.86 21.78 5.69
N ASP A 338 -0.92 22.31 4.90
CA ASP A 338 -0.75 21.92 3.50
C ASP A 338 0.19 20.72 3.29
N LEU A 339 0.85 20.23 4.35
CA LEU A 339 1.84 19.15 4.24
C LEU A 339 1.28 17.75 4.58
N VAL A 340 0.06 17.65 5.12
CA VAL A 340 -0.51 16.38 5.62
C VAL A 340 -1.66 15.86 4.77
N THR A 341 -2.26 16.68 3.91
CA THR A 341 -3.49 16.34 3.18
C THR A 341 -3.28 15.87 1.75
N SER A 342 -2.07 15.96 1.20
CA SER A 342 -1.85 15.65 -0.23
C SER A 342 -1.72 14.16 -0.57
N GLU A 343 -1.69 13.25 0.41
CA GLU A 343 -1.51 11.80 0.17
C GLU A 343 -2.42 10.88 1.01
N LEU A 344 -3.56 11.38 1.50
CA LEU A 344 -4.59 10.51 2.09
C LEU A 344 -5.76 10.40 1.12
N ASP A 345 -6.12 9.15 0.77
CA ASP A 345 -7.38 8.84 0.08
C ASP A 345 -8.51 9.67 0.71
N SER A 346 -9.38 10.25 -0.13
CA SER A 346 -10.51 11.08 0.31
C SER A 346 -11.39 10.42 1.38
N VAL A 347 -11.42 9.08 1.39
CA VAL A 347 -12.11 8.28 2.41
C VAL A 347 -11.36 8.28 3.75
N LYS A 348 -10.03 8.20 3.73
CA LYS A 348 -9.18 8.17 4.93
C LYS A 348 -9.13 9.54 5.61
N SER A 349 -9.08 10.62 4.84
CA SER A 349 -9.15 11.99 5.40
C SER A 349 -10.51 12.26 6.06
N THR A 350 -11.60 11.76 5.46
CA THR A 350 -12.96 11.84 6.03
C THR A 350 -13.09 11.06 7.33
N ILE A 351 -12.52 9.86 7.41
CA ILE A 351 -12.55 9.05 8.64
C ILE A 351 -11.76 9.76 9.75
N LEU A 352 -10.57 10.30 9.42
CA LEU A 352 -9.71 10.99 10.38
C LEU A 352 -10.34 12.28 10.91
N SER A 353 -11.00 13.09 10.08
CA SER A 353 -11.67 14.31 10.52
C SER A 353 -12.91 14.01 11.37
N THR A 354 -13.65 12.95 11.04
CA THR A 354 -14.80 12.49 11.85
C THR A 354 -14.33 11.97 13.21
N TRP A 355 -13.22 11.24 13.25
CA TRP A 355 -12.61 10.76 14.49
C TRP A 355 -12.09 11.91 15.36
N TYR A 356 -11.41 12.87 14.74
CA TYR A 356 -10.85 14.02 15.44
C TYR A 356 -11.94 14.92 16.06
N SER A 357 -13.04 15.15 15.33
CA SER A 357 -14.18 15.91 15.86
C SER A 357 -14.89 15.18 17.01
N GLN A 358 -15.06 13.86 16.93
CA GLN A 358 -15.61 13.06 18.03
C GLN A 358 -14.69 13.04 19.26
N ALA A 359 -13.37 12.89 19.07
CA ALA A 359 -12.40 12.91 20.16
C ALA A 359 -12.39 14.27 20.88
N ARG A 360 -12.47 15.38 20.13
CA ARG A 360 -12.56 16.73 20.69
C ARG A 360 -13.86 16.96 21.45
N ALA A 361 -14.98 16.42 20.97
CA ALA A 361 -16.26 16.47 21.69
C ALA A 361 -16.22 15.69 23.01
N SER A 362 -15.51 14.55 23.05
CA SER A 362 -15.35 13.74 24.27
C SER A 362 -14.38 14.32 25.32
N LEU A 363 -13.56 15.31 24.94
CA LEU A 363 -12.63 16.00 25.85
C LEU A 363 -13.23 17.27 26.46
N ASN A 364 -14.28 17.83 25.82
CA ASN A 364 -14.96 19.05 26.25
C ASN A 364 -16.29 18.80 26.97
N GLY A 365 -16.66 17.53 27.20
CA GLY A 365 -17.74 17.09 28.08
C GLY A 365 -17.19 16.15 29.13
#